data_AF-A0A147HSA9-F1
#
_entry.id   AF-A0A147HSA9-F1
#
_cell.length_a   1.000
_cell.length_b   1.000
_cell.length_c   1.000
_cell.angle_alpha   90.00
_cell.angle_beta   90.00
_cell.angle_gamma   90.00
#
_symmetry.space_group_name_H-M   'P 1'
#
loop_
_entity.id
_entity.type
_entity.pdbx_description
1 polymer ?
#
loop_
_entity_poly.entity_id
_entity_poly.type
_entity_poly.pdbx_seq_one_letter_code
_entity_poly.pdbx_strand_id
1 'polypeptide(L)'
;MIRSLMLAPLLVALPLFAAPTLAKRIEANPVPAPAAATSAPLTLDEVLRTPARAAPQIVEAPAKIRSAEGRALTASGAFDTVFEAEGRSRTPGYSDCTVASAGGARPRRDNGGYI
;
A
#
# COMPACT_ATOMS: atom_id res chain seq x y z
N MET A 1 -65.80 -10.46 10.79
CA MET A 1 -65.52 -11.18 12.05
C MET A 1 -64.38 -10.46 12.76
N ILE A 2 -64.72 -9.83 13.88
CA ILE A 2 -63.84 -9.01 14.71
C ILE A 2 -62.98 -9.94 15.58
N ARG A 3 -61.67 -9.70 15.65
CA ARG A 3 -60.86 -10.09 16.81
C ARG A 3 -59.65 -9.18 16.93
N SER A 4 -59.80 -8.22 17.83
CA SER A 4 -58.75 -7.37 18.39
C SER A 4 -58.22 -8.04 19.66
N LEU A 5 -56.89 -8.08 19.83
CA LEU A 5 -56.16 -8.05 21.12
C LEU A 5 -54.65 -8.03 20.77
N MET A 6 -53.99 -6.87 20.80
CA MET A 6 -53.22 -6.34 21.95
C MET A 6 -51.90 -7.07 22.21
N LEU A 7 -50.78 -6.46 21.80
CA LEU A 7 -49.56 -6.26 22.62
C LEU A 7 -48.50 -5.45 21.84
N ALA A 8 -48.44 -4.16 22.13
CA ALA A 8 -47.21 -3.35 22.05
C ALA A 8 -46.37 -3.63 23.33
N PRO A 9 -45.09 -3.23 23.49
CA PRO A 9 -44.41 -2.18 22.72
C PRO A 9 -42.89 -2.41 22.41
N LEU A 10 -42.42 -1.69 21.40
CA LEU A 10 -41.26 -0.78 21.45
C LEU A 10 -40.05 -1.22 22.31
N LEU A 11 -39.04 -1.83 21.69
CA LEU A 11 -37.67 -1.85 22.23
C LEU A 11 -36.81 -0.83 21.45
N VAL A 12 -36.81 0.41 21.94
CA VAL A 12 -35.90 1.46 21.50
C VAL A 12 -34.49 1.09 21.96
N ALA A 13 -33.63 0.80 20.99
CA ALA A 13 -32.20 0.64 21.23
C ALA A 13 -31.59 2.03 21.57
N LEU A 14 -31.28 2.24 22.84
CA LEU A 14 -30.42 3.33 23.31
C LEU A 14 -29.00 3.12 22.74
N PRO A 15 -28.40 4.06 21.98
CA PRO A 15 -26.96 4.07 21.84
C PRO A 15 -26.37 4.60 23.15
N LEU A 16 -25.74 3.71 23.92
CA LEU A 16 -24.87 4.13 25.01
C LEU A 16 -23.81 5.08 24.44
N PHE A 17 -23.79 6.29 24.97
CA PHE A 17 -22.74 7.28 24.85
C PHE A 17 -21.36 6.61 24.94
N ALA A 18 -20.57 6.69 23.86
CA ALA A 18 -19.15 6.38 23.89
C ALA A 18 -18.45 7.43 24.77
N ALA A 19 -18.04 7.04 25.98
CA ALA A 19 -17.20 7.88 26.83
C ALA A 19 -15.85 8.12 26.13
N PRO A 20 -15.33 9.37 26.07
CA PRO A 20 -14.00 9.61 25.56
C PRO A 20 -12.99 8.97 26.52
N THR A 21 -12.19 8.04 25.98
CA THR A 21 -11.07 7.43 26.69
C THR A 21 -10.08 8.52 27.09
N LEU A 22 -9.97 8.76 28.39
CA LEU A 22 -8.99 9.66 28.99
C LEU A 22 -7.58 9.17 28.61
N ALA A 23 -6.79 10.04 27.99
CA ALA A 23 -5.47 9.74 27.43
C ALA A 23 -4.58 9.01 28.46
N LYS A 24 -4.14 7.79 28.13
CA LYS A 24 -3.09 7.10 28.89
C LYS A 24 -1.77 7.85 28.69
N ARG A 25 -1.19 8.35 29.78
CA ARG A 25 0.16 8.91 29.80
C ARG A 25 1.16 7.83 29.39
N ILE A 26 1.92 8.06 28.32
CA ILE A 26 3.00 7.18 27.89
C ILE A 26 4.13 7.32 28.92
N GLU A 27 4.45 6.24 29.62
CA GLU A 27 5.61 6.17 30.51
C GLU A 27 6.87 6.03 29.65
N ALA A 28 7.92 6.79 30.00
CA ALA A 28 9.16 6.77 29.23
C ALA A 28 9.83 5.40 29.34
N ASN A 29 10.13 4.78 28.20
CA ASN A 29 10.91 3.56 28.13
C ASN A 29 12.31 3.83 28.73
N PRO A 30 12.77 3.08 29.75
CA PRO A 30 14.10 3.30 30.34
C PRO A 30 15.17 3.13 29.25
N VAL A 31 16.01 4.15 29.10
CA VAL A 31 17.16 4.12 28.18
C VAL A 31 18.14 3.06 28.69
N PRO A 32 18.50 2.04 27.88
CA PRO A 32 19.53 1.08 28.26
C PRO A 32 20.83 1.81 28.57
N ALA A 33 21.47 1.49 29.70
CA ALA A 33 22.77 2.04 30.04
C ALA A 33 23.79 1.75 28.92
N PRO A 34 24.64 2.71 28.54
CA PRO A 34 25.64 2.48 27.50
C PRO A 34 26.56 1.33 27.95
N ALA A 35 26.63 0.28 27.15
CA ALA A 35 27.55 -0.82 27.38
C ALA A 35 28.98 -0.28 27.47
N ALA A 36 29.71 -0.67 28.51
CA ALA A 36 31.10 -0.26 28.68
C ALA A 36 31.91 -0.68 27.45
N ALA A 37 32.34 0.30 26.66
CA ALA A 37 33.13 0.08 25.46
C ALA A 37 34.53 -0.43 25.83
N THR A 38 34.68 -1.75 25.89
CA THR A 38 35.99 -2.36 25.60
C THR A 38 36.20 -2.22 24.10
N SER A 39 36.88 -1.15 23.67
CA SER A 39 37.22 -0.97 22.26
C SER A 39 38.74 -0.96 22.10
N ALA A 40 39.27 -2.03 21.54
CA ALA A 40 40.46 -1.90 20.70
C ALA A 40 40.19 -0.83 19.62
N PRO A 41 41.22 -0.16 19.06
CA PRO A 41 41.04 0.84 18.02
C PRO A 41 40.19 0.27 16.88
N LEU A 42 39.09 0.96 16.53
CA LEU A 42 38.23 0.54 15.42
C LEU A 42 39.04 0.52 14.13
N THR A 43 38.99 -0.60 13.42
CA THR A 43 39.60 -0.70 12.10
C THR A 43 38.73 -0.01 11.05
N LEU A 44 39.35 0.45 9.96
CA LEU A 44 38.62 1.11 8.87
C LEU A 44 37.51 0.22 8.30
N ASP A 45 37.75 -1.09 8.16
CA ASP A 45 36.76 -2.06 7.72
C ASP A 45 35.53 -2.14 8.64
N GLU A 46 35.73 -2.08 9.96
CA GLU A 46 34.64 -2.06 10.94
C GLU A 46 33.82 -0.76 10.85
N VAL A 47 34.50 0.37 10.64
CA VAL A 47 33.86 1.67 10.43
C VAL A 47 33.05 1.69 9.13
N LEU A 48 33.50 1.05 8.05
CA LEU A 48 32.82 1.06 6.75
C LEU A 48 31.69 0.04 6.62
N ARG A 49 31.78 -1.09 7.34
CA ARG A 49 30.74 -2.13 7.32
C ARG A 49 29.42 -1.67 7.93
N THR A 50 29.49 -0.87 8.99
CA THR A 50 28.34 -0.34 9.72
C THR A 50 27.45 0.63 8.88
N PRO A 51 27.98 1.68 8.23
CA PRO A 51 27.20 2.62 7.44
C PRO A 51 26.67 2.00 6.15
N ALA A 52 27.28 0.94 5.61
CA ALA A 52 26.79 0.24 4.41
C ALA A 52 25.34 -0.29 4.57
N ARG A 53 24.86 -0.48 5.79
CA ARG A 53 23.48 -0.92 6.09
C ARG A 53 22.61 0.14 6.76
N ALA A 54 23.20 1.17 7.36
CA ALA A 54 22.49 2.13 8.20
C ALA A 54 22.51 3.59 7.68
N ALA A 55 23.41 3.94 6.76
CA ALA A 55 23.49 5.29 6.22
C ALA A 55 22.40 5.50 5.15
N PRO A 56 21.46 6.44 5.35
CA PRO A 56 20.32 6.63 4.44
C PRO A 56 20.74 6.85 2.98
N GLN A 57 21.77 7.67 2.77
CA GLN A 57 22.32 7.98 1.44
C GLN A 57 22.89 6.76 0.71
N ILE A 58 23.48 5.80 1.44
CA ILE A 58 24.04 4.57 0.85
C ILE A 58 22.90 3.61 0.49
N VAL A 59 21.82 3.60 1.27
CA VAL A 59 20.64 2.77 1.02
C VAL A 59 19.78 3.34 -0.12
N GLU A 60 19.73 4.65 -0.30
CA GLU A 60 18.99 5.31 -1.38
C GLU A 60 19.64 5.10 -2.75
N ALA A 61 20.98 5.09 -2.81
CA ALA A 61 21.74 4.91 -4.04
C ALA A 61 21.31 3.68 -4.89
N PRO A 62 21.21 2.45 -4.35
CA PRO A 62 20.74 1.30 -5.12
C PRO A 62 19.27 1.40 -5.52
N ALA A 63 18.42 2.06 -4.73
CA ALA A 63 17.03 2.30 -5.12
C ALA A 63 16.97 3.23 -6.34
N LYS A 64 17.80 4.28 -6.36
CA LYS A 64 17.94 5.19 -7.50
C LYS A 64 18.47 4.51 -8.75
N ILE A 65 19.46 3.61 -8.60
CA ILE A 65 19.99 2.80 -9.70
C ILE A 65 18.88 1.92 -10.28
N ARG A 66 18.17 1.15 -9.45
CA ARG A 66 17.05 0.30 -9.92
C ARG A 66 15.93 1.09 -10.59
N SER A 67 15.63 2.29 -10.09
CA SER A 67 14.67 3.19 -10.74
C SER A 67 15.13 3.68 -12.11
N ALA A 68 16.43 3.98 -12.27
CA ALA A 68 17.00 4.36 -13.55
C ALA A 68 17.01 3.17 -14.54
N GLU A 69 17.38 1.98 -14.08
CA GLU A 69 17.32 0.75 -14.86
C GLU A 69 15.89 0.43 -15.33
N GLY A 70 14.90 0.58 -14.44
CA GLY A 70 13.49 0.41 -14.80
C GLY A 70 13.05 1.40 -15.89
N ARG A 71 13.46 2.66 -15.80
CA ARG A 71 13.19 3.66 -16.84
C ARG A 71 13.87 3.34 -18.17
N ALA A 72 15.09 2.83 -18.13
CA ALA A 72 15.80 2.38 -19.33
C ALA A 72 15.07 1.20 -19.99
N LEU A 73 14.61 0.22 -19.21
CA LEU A 73 13.81 -0.92 -19.70
C LEU A 73 12.45 -0.48 -20.27
N THR A 74 11.78 0.50 -19.65
CA THR A 74 10.55 1.08 -20.20
C THR A 74 10.84 1.79 -21.53
N ALA A 75 11.92 2.56 -21.61
CA ALA A 75 12.30 3.30 -22.82
C ALA A 75 12.72 2.37 -23.97
N SER A 76 13.28 1.20 -23.67
CA SER A 76 13.63 0.19 -24.68
C SER A 76 12.43 -0.62 -25.20
N GLY A 77 11.19 -0.21 -24.88
CA GLY A 77 9.99 -0.86 -25.39
C GLY A 77 9.76 -2.29 -24.88
N ALA A 78 10.39 -2.68 -23.75
CA ALA A 78 10.24 -4.02 -23.18
C ALA A 78 8.77 -4.36 -22.83
N PHE A 79 7.92 -3.33 -22.71
CA PHE A 79 6.49 -3.44 -22.41
C PHE A 79 5.62 -2.71 -23.45
N ASP A 80 5.92 -2.87 -24.74
CA ASP A 80 5.21 -2.17 -25.82
C ASP A 80 3.74 -2.59 -25.99
N THR A 81 3.35 -3.80 -25.60
CA THR A 81 1.97 -4.28 -25.75
C THR A 81 1.28 -4.32 -24.40
N VAL A 82 0.21 -3.54 -24.27
CA VAL A 82 -0.64 -3.49 -23.07
C VAL A 82 -1.92 -4.25 -23.36
N PHE A 83 -2.28 -5.17 -22.47
CA PHE A 83 -3.55 -5.89 -22.51
C PHE A 83 -4.48 -5.33 -21.44
N GLU A 84 -5.75 -5.16 -21.78
CA GLU A 84 -6.79 -4.69 -20.88
C GLU A 84 -7.99 -5.64 -20.96
N ALA A 85 -8.64 -5.85 -19.82
CA ALA A 85 -9.89 -6.58 -19.71
C ALA A 85 -10.82 -5.86 -18.74
N GLU A 86 -12.05 -5.61 -19.17
CA GLU A 86 -13.09 -5.00 -18.35
C GLU A 86 -14.34 -5.88 -18.34
N GLY A 87 -14.93 -6.04 -17.16
CA GLY A 87 -16.21 -6.71 -16.98
C GLY A 87 -17.13 -5.82 -16.16
N ARG A 88 -18.36 -5.62 -16.64
CA ARG A 88 -19.37 -4.84 -15.93
C ARG A 88 -20.69 -5.60 -15.93
N SER A 89 -21.29 -5.71 -14.75
CA SER A 89 -22.62 -6.27 -14.56
C SER A 89 -23.43 -5.32 -13.68
N ARG A 90 -24.74 -5.27 -13.92
CA ARG A 90 -25.69 -4.49 -13.11
C ARG A 90 -26.67 -5.43 -12.43
N THR A 91 -27.21 -5.00 -11.29
CA THR A 91 -28.25 -5.76 -10.58
C THR A 91 -29.39 -6.12 -11.55
N PRO A 92 -29.77 -7.40 -11.65
CA PRO A 92 -30.80 -7.83 -12.57
C PRO A 92 -32.14 -7.17 -12.23
N GLY A 93 -32.79 -6.62 -13.25
CA GLY A 93 -34.11 -6.00 -13.20
C GLY A 93 -34.90 -6.37 -14.45
N TYR A 94 -35.62 -5.44 -15.06
CA TYR A 94 -36.38 -5.72 -16.28
C TYR A 94 -35.50 -6.13 -17.48
N SER A 95 -34.22 -5.75 -17.51
CA SER A 95 -33.26 -6.21 -18.52
C SER A 95 -31.91 -6.49 -17.91
N ASP A 96 -31.36 -7.67 -18.19
CA ASP A 96 -29.98 -7.99 -17.85
C ASP A 96 -29.02 -7.18 -18.74
N CYS A 97 -27.98 -6.62 -18.14
CA CYS A 97 -26.84 -6.09 -18.88
C CYS A 97 -25.55 -6.52 -18.18
N THR A 98 -25.00 -7.61 -18.68
CA THR A 98 -23.64 -8.03 -18.41
C THR A 98 -22.83 -7.86 -19.68
N VAL A 99 -21.72 -7.14 -19.57
CA VAL A 99 -20.79 -6.90 -20.67
C VAL A 99 -19.38 -7.25 -20.22
N ALA A 100 -18.62 -7.87 -21.13
CA ALA A 100 -17.20 -8.15 -20.96
C ALA A 100 -16.47 -7.73 -22.23
N SER A 101 -15.34 -7.08 -22.07
CA SER A 101 -14.46 -6.66 -23.15
C SER A 101 -13.01 -7.01 -22.80
N ALA A 102 -12.22 -7.30 -23.83
CA ALA A 102 -10.78 -7.46 -23.72
C ALA A 102 -10.13 -6.85 -24.96
N GLY A 103 -8.95 -6.28 -24.79
CA GLY A 103 -8.25 -5.58 -25.85
C GLY A 103 -6.74 -5.59 -25.64
N GLY A 104 -6.02 -5.35 -26.73
CA GLY A 104 -4.58 -5.14 -26.71
C GLY A 104 -4.23 -3.87 -27.47
N ALA A 105 -3.37 -3.04 -26.91
CA ALA A 105 -2.87 -1.82 -27.54
C ALA A 105 -1.35 -1.91 -27.69
N ARG A 106 -0.85 -1.50 -28.86
CA ARG A 106 0.59 -1.34 -29.11
C ARG A 106 0.87 -0.03 -29.85
N PRO A 107 1.94 0.71 -29.51
CA PRO A 107 2.36 1.89 -30.25
C PRO A 107 2.75 1.55 -31.69
N ARG A 108 2.64 2.55 -32.57
CA ARG A 108 3.05 2.45 -33.97
C ARG A 108 4.53 2.84 -34.10
N ARG A 109 5.37 1.97 -34.67
CA ARG A 109 6.83 2.17 -34.71
C ARG A 109 7.30 3.27 -35.67
N ASP A 110 6.47 3.71 -36.62
CA ASP A 110 6.82 4.61 -37.72
C ASP A 110 6.46 6.09 -37.48
N ASN A 111 5.91 6.45 -36.31
CA ASN A 111 5.52 7.83 -35.98
C ASN A 111 5.95 8.23 -34.56
N GLY A 112 7.25 8.13 -34.27
CA GLY A 112 7.80 8.54 -32.96
C GLY A 112 7.51 7.58 -31.81
N GLY A 113 7.10 6.34 -32.11
CA GLY A 113 7.05 5.24 -31.13
C GLY A 113 8.45 4.74 -30.73
N TYR A 114 8.50 3.83 -29.75
CA TYR A 114 9.76 3.24 -29.28
C TYR A 114 10.50 2.51 -30.42
N ILE A 115 11.82 2.74 -30.53
CA ILE A 115 12.73 2.11 -31.50
C ILE A 115 13.23 0.75 -31.01
#